data_AF-A0A191UWV9-F1
#
_entry.id   AF-A0A191UWV9-F1
#
_cell.length_a   1.000
_cell.length_b   1.000
_cell.length_c   1.000
_cell.angle_alpha   90.00
_cell.angle_beta   90.00
_cell.angle_gamma   90.00
#
_symmetry.space_group_name_H-M   'P 1'
#
loop_
_entity.id
_entity.type
_entity.pdbx_description
1 polymer ?
#
loop_
_entity_poly.entity_id
_entity_poly.type
_entity_poly.pdbx_seq_one_letter_code
_entity_poly.pdbx_strand_id
1 'polypeptide(L)'
;MADDENTPPRAPDGLGERGLRLWTDTLAELDMDPDELVLLEEACRLADELDEMGTLLAGSSMLSVGSRGQQVANPLIREIRGHRLALSRVLRQLGATRPGEDEEERLTPSQRGRKAAMARHHGARSLAPVRPMWPPREGDAS
;
A
#
# COMPACT_ATOMS: atom_id res chain seq x y z
N MET A 1 13.18 41.00 1.18
CA MET A 1 13.07 39.98 0.11
C MET A 1 12.58 38.74 0.82
N ALA A 2 11.29 38.74 1.20
CA ALA A 2 10.18 38.24 0.39
C ALA A 2 10.40 36.76 0.06
N ASP A 3 9.87 35.94 0.96
CA ASP A 3 9.47 34.54 0.86
C ASP A 3 9.74 33.86 -0.50
N ASP A 4 10.76 33.00 -0.55
CA ASP A 4 10.97 31.98 -1.58
C ASP A 4 10.79 30.62 -0.86
N GLU A 5 9.57 30.35 -0.40
CA GLU A 5 8.58 29.50 -1.06
C GLU A 5 8.97 28.01 -1.01
N ASN A 6 8.84 27.40 0.17
CA ASN A 6 8.90 25.94 0.36
C ASN A 6 7.60 25.32 -0.18
N THR A 7 7.37 25.42 -1.49
CA THR A 7 6.22 24.77 -2.13
C THR A 7 6.52 23.26 -2.22
N PRO A 8 5.69 22.40 -1.59
CA PRO A 8 5.92 20.96 -1.60
C PRO A 8 5.92 20.44 -3.05
N PRO A 9 6.75 19.43 -3.35
CA PRO A 9 6.89 18.93 -4.71
C PRO A 9 5.55 18.43 -5.24
N ARG A 10 5.27 18.76 -6.50
CA ARG A 10 4.05 18.35 -7.21
C ARG A 10 3.99 16.82 -7.29
N ALA A 11 2.80 16.27 -7.09
CA ALA A 11 2.54 14.85 -7.29
C ALA A 11 2.88 14.40 -8.72
N PRO A 12 3.51 13.22 -8.89
CA PRO A 12 3.73 12.60 -10.20
C PRO A 12 2.43 12.45 -10.98
N ASP A 13 2.52 12.59 -12.31
CA ASP A 13 1.36 12.40 -13.19
C ASP A 13 0.90 10.94 -13.18
N GLY A 14 -0.42 10.76 -13.33
CA GLY A 14 -1.05 9.45 -13.47
C GLY A 14 -1.26 8.67 -12.18
N LEU A 15 -1.04 9.28 -11.01
CA LEU A 15 -1.41 8.66 -9.73
C LEU A 15 -2.94 8.57 -9.57
N GLY A 16 -3.39 7.43 -9.04
CA GLY A 16 -4.76 7.19 -8.61
C GLY A 16 -5.05 7.81 -7.23
N GLU A 17 -6.27 7.62 -6.74
CA GLU A 17 -6.73 8.24 -5.49
C GLU A 17 -5.83 7.88 -4.28
N ARG A 18 -5.45 6.61 -4.16
CA ARG A 18 -4.68 6.12 -3.03
C ARG A 18 -3.23 6.58 -3.09
N GLY A 19 -2.62 6.56 -4.27
CA GLY A 19 -1.27 7.09 -4.51
C GLY A 19 -1.20 8.60 -4.26
N LEU A 20 -2.15 9.37 -4.80
CA LEU A 20 -2.24 10.82 -4.56
C LEU A 20 -2.36 11.14 -3.08
N ARG A 21 -3.23 10.42 -2.36
CA ARG A 21 -3.38 10.59 -0.92
C ARG A 21 -2.09 10.27 -0.17
N LEU A 22 -1.43 9.17 -0.50
CA LEU A 22 -0.15 8.82 0.11
C LEU A 22 0.91 9.91 -0.12
N TRP A 23 0.99 10.45 -1.34
CA TRP A 23 1.91 11.53 -1.69
C TRP A 23 1.64 12.79 -0.86
N THR A 24 0.41 13.30 -0.91
CA THR A 24 0.03 14.55 -0.25
C THR A 24 0.14 14.46 1.27
N ASP A 25 -0.37 13.38 1.87
CA ASP A 25 -0.35 13.21 3.31
C ASP A 25 1.10 13.04 3.84
N THR A 26 1.98 12.36 3.07
CA THR A 26 3.40 12.20 3.46
C THR A 26 4.14 13.54 3.44
N LEU A 27 4.01 14.32 2.37
CA LEU A 27 4.69 15.61 2.24
C LEU A 27 4.08 16.72 3.09
N ALA A 28 2.85 16.56 3.56
CA ALA A 28 2.27 17.46 4.55
C ALA A 28 2.93 17.32 5.92
N GLU A 29 3.52 16.16 6.22
CA GLU A 29 4.14 15.86 7.52
C GLU A 29 5.67 15.83 7.47
N LEU A 30 6.28 15.63 6.29
CA LEU A 30 7.70 15.36 6.14
C LEU A 30 8.31 16.17 4.98
N ASP A 31 9.44 16.80 5.25
CA ASP A 31 10.38 17.18 4.21
C ASP A 31 11.16 15.94 3.76
N MET A 32 11.34 15.76 2.45
CA MET A 32 11.94 14.58 1.85
C MET A 32 13.08 14.95 0.92
N ASP A 33 14.17 14.20 1.00
CA ASP A 33 15.28 14.33 0.06
C ASP A 33 14.91 13.81 -1.34
N PRO A 34 15.60 14.22 -2.41
CA PRO A 34 15.27 13.81 -3.77
C PRO A 34 15.22 12.29 -4.00
N ASP A 35 16.08 11.51 -3.35
CA ASP A 35 16.08 10.05 -3.41
C ASP A 35 14.90 9.43 -2.65
N GLU A 36 14.48 10.06 -1.55
CA GLU A 36 13.27 9.66 -0.83
C GLU A 36 12.00 9.96 -1.63
N LEU A 37 11.97 11.07 -2.38
CA LEU A 37 10.85 11.40 -3.29
C LEU A 37 10.66 10.35 -4.38
N VAL A 38 11.76 9.82 -4.94
CA VAL A 38 11.71 8.71 -5.91
C VAL A 38 11.09 7.47 -5.28
N LEU A 39 11.51 7.13 -4.05
CA LEU A 39 10.93 5.98 -3.33
C LEU A 39 9.45 6.20 -2.97
N LEU A 40 9.06 7.43 -2.62
CA LEU A 40 7.65 7.77 -2.35
C LEU A 40 6.80 7.61 -3.61
N GLU A 41 7.28 8.07 -4.76
CA GLU A 41 6.61 7.89 -6.03
C GLU A 41 6.35 6.40 -6.33
N GLU A 42 7.38 5.56 -6.20
CA GLU A 42 7.23 4.11 -6.39
C GLU A 42 6.22 3.49 -5.42
N ALA A 43 6.20 3.92 -4.16
CA ALA A 43 5.21 3.47 -3.19
C ALA A 43 3.78 3.89 -3.59
N CYS A 44 3.60 5.09 -4.14
CA CYS A 44 2.31 5.57 -4.62
C CYS A 44 1.80 4.73 -5.79
N ARG A 45 2.64 4.48 -6.80
CA ARG A 45 2.29 3.66 -7.97
C ARG A 45 1.90 2.24 -7.57
N LEU A 46 2.71 1.59 -6.73
CA LEU A 46 2.40 0.26 -6.18
C LEU A 46 1.09 0.23 -5.38
N ALA A 47 0.76 1.31 -4.68
CA ALA A 47 -0.48 1.41 -3.92
C ALA A 47 -1.71 1.46 -4.83
N ASP A 48 -1.64 2.20 -5.94
CA ASP A 48 -2.70 2.29 -6.96
C ASP A 48 -2.87 0.98 -7.74
N GLU A 49 -1.77 0.37 -8.18
CA GLU A 49 -1.79 -0.94 -8.86
C GLU A 49 -2.43 -2.03 -8.00
N LEU A 50 -2.21 -1.99 -6.68
CA LEU A 50 -2.86 -2.90 -5.73
C LEU A 50 -4.37 -2.71 -5.65
N ASP A 51 -4.86 -1.47 -5.78
CA ASP A 51 -6.29 -1.17 -5.77
C ASP A 51 -6.94 -1.58 -7.10
N GLU A 52 -6.24 -1.38 -8.22
CA GLU A 52 -6.66 -1.86 -9.54
C GLU A 52 -6.76 -3.40 -9.56
N MET A 53 -5.67 -4.10 -9.20
CA MET A 53 -5.67 -5.57 -9.14
C MET A 53 -6.69 -6.11 -8.13
N GLY A 54 -6.91 -5.39 -7.02
CA GLY A 54 -7.93 -5.72 -6.04
C GLY A 54 -9.34 -5.66 -6.62
N THR A 55 -9.62 -4.62 -7.41
CA THR A 55 -10.90 -4.46 -8.13
C THR A 55 -11.09 -5.54 -9.18
N LEU A 56 -10.05 -5.83 -9.97
CA LEU A 56 -10.07 -6.91 -10.98
C LEU A 56 -10.32 -8.29 -10.33
N LEU A 57 -9.66 -8.57 -9.21
CA LEU A 57 -9.83 -9.84 -8.49
C LEU A 57 -11.23 -9.94 -7.87
N ALA A 58 -11.81 -8.84 -7.36
CA ALA A 58 -13.16 -8.82 -6.81
C ALA A 58 -14.23 -9.12 -7.87
N GLY A 59 -13.99 -8.72 -9.13
CA GLY A 59 -14.83 -9.06 -10.28
C GLY A 59 -14.56 -10.44 -10.89
N SER A 60 -13.59 -11.20 -10.38
CA SER A 60 -13.11 -12.46 -10.96
C SER A 60 -13.35 -13.66 -10.06
N SER A 61 -13.29 -14.86 -10.63
CA SER A 61 -13.22 -16.09 -9.84
C SER A 61 -11.87 -16.21 -9.11
N MET A 62 -11.90 -16.70 -7.87
CA MET A 62 -10.69 -17.04 -7.09
C MET A 62 -9.93 -18.23 -7.68
N LEU A 63 -10.61 -19.01 -8.52
CA LEU A 63 -10.07 -20.16 -9.23
C LEU A 63 -10.07 -19.91 -10.74
N SER A 64 -9.02 -20.36 -11.40
CA SER A 64 -8.86 -20.35 -12.85
C SER A 64 -8.54 -21.76 -13.35
N VAL A 65 -8.75 -22.03 -14.63
CA VAL A 65 -8.43 -23.33 -15.23
C VAL A 65 -6.96 -23.34 -15.61
N GLY A 66 -6.19 -24.25 -15.03
CA GLY A 66 -4.80 -24.47 -15.35
C GLY A 66 -4.61 -25.17 -16.71
N SER A 67 -3.38 -25.22 -17.20
CA SER A 67 -3.05 -25.76 -18.53
C SER A 67 -3.42 -27.23 -18.75
N ARG A 68 -3.64 -28.02 -17.69
CA ARG A 68 -4.11 -29.43 -17.77
C ARG A 68 -5.58 -29.59 -17.34
N GLY A 69 -6.35 -28.51 -17.33
CA GLY A 69 -7.78 -28.52 -16.99
C GLY A 69 -8.11 -28.54 -15.50
N GLN A 70 -7.11 -28.61 -14.61
CA GLN A 70 -7.29 -28.57 -13.16
C GLN A 70 -7.62 -27.15 -12.68
N GLN A 71 -8.44 -27.03 -11.63
CA GLN A 71 -8.65 -25.74 -10.97
C GLN A 71 -7.40 -25.33 -10.20
N VAL A 72 -6.91 -24.11 -10.47
CA VAL A 72 -5.77 -23.50 -9.79
C VAL A 72 -6.17 -22.12 -9.25
N ALA A 73 -5.44 -21.62 -8.25
CA ALA A 73 -5.64 -20.26 -7.77
C ALA A 73 -5.46 -19.25 -8.91
N ASN A 74 -6.30 -18.21 -8.93
CA ASN A 74 -6.18 -17.13 -9.91
C ASN A 74 -4.77 -16.49 -9.83
N PRO A 75 -4.03 -16.39 -10.96
CA PRO A 75 -2.68 -15.81 -11.00
C PRO A 75 -2.58 -14.42 -10.35
N LEU A 76 -3.63 -13.60 -10.43
CA LEU A 76 -3.67 -12.27 -9.79
C LEU A 76 -3.43 -12.33 -8.28
N ILE A 77 -3.79 -13.42 -7.61
CA ILE A 77 -3.55 -13.60 -6.16
C ILE A 77 -2.04 -13.60 -5.86
N ARG A 78 -1.24 -14.21 -6.75
CA ARG A 78 0.22 -14.22 -6.62
C ARG A 78 0.80 -12.84 -6.89
N GLU A 79 0.32 -12.15 -7.92
CA GLU A 79 0.80 -10.81 -8.27
C GLU A 79 0.50 -9.78 -7.18
N ILE A 80 -0.71 -9.81 -6.61
CA ILE A 80 -1.10 -8.97 -5.46
C ILE A 80 -0.18 -9.23 -4.26
N ARG A 81 0.18 -10.49 -3.99
CA ARG A 81 1.13 -10.82 -2.92
C ARG A 81 2.51 -10.22 -3.21
N GLY A 82 2.98 -10.29 -4.46
CA GLY A 82 4.23 -9.68 -4.91
C GLY A 82 4.26 -8.17 -4.70
N HIS A 83 3.23 -7.46 -5.16
CA HIS A 83 3.13 -6.00 -5.03
C HIS A 83 3.02 -5.57 -3.56
N ARG A 84 2.29 -6.32 -2.71
CA ARG A 84 2.25 -6.06 -1.26
C ARG A 84 3.64 -6.17 -0.62
N LEU A 85 4.43 -7.16 -1.03
CA LEU A 85 5.79 -7.33 -0.52
C LEU A 85 6.69 -6.19 -1.01
N ALA A 86 6.64 -5.84 -2.30
CA ALA A 86 7.38 -4.72 -2.86
C ALA A 86 7.04 -3.40 -2.15
N LEU A 87 5.74 -3.09 -2.01
CA LEU A 87 5.27 -1.92 -1.31
C LEU A 87 5.76 -1.89 0.15
N SER A 88 5.66 -3.02 0.86
CA SER A 88 6.18 -3.10 2.23
C SER A 88 7.68 -2.86 2.31
N ARG A 89 8.45 -3.25 1.29
CA ARG A 89 9.90 -3.04 1.24
C ARG A 89 10.23 -1.58 0.96
N VAL A 90 9.55 -0.95 0.02
CA VAL A 90 9.73 0.49 -0.29
C VAL A 90 9.36 1.33 0.92
N LEU A 91 8.21 1.06 1.55
CA LEU A 91 7.78 1.80 2.75
C LEU A 91 8.70 1.55 3.95
N ARG A 92 9.22 0.32 4.09
CA ARG A 92 10.29 0.05 5.06
C ARG A 92 11.54 0.83 4.71
N GLN A 93 11.97 0.92 3.46
CA GLN A 93 13.17 1.66 3.05
C GLN A 93 13.02 3.16 3.31
N LEU A 94 11.87 3.72 2.94
CA LEU A 94 11.45 5.07 3.32
C LEU A 94 11.38 5.25 4.83
N GLY A 95 11.15 4.18 5.62
CA GLY A 95 11.26 4.20 7.08
C GLY A 95 12.67 3.89 7.61
N ALA A 96 13.52 3.24 6.82
CA ALA A 96 14.78 2.57 7.19
C ALA A 96 16.03 3.38 6.85
N THR A 97 15.91 4.68 6.54
CA THR A 97 16.96 5.68 6.86
C THR A 97 17.12 5.83 8.39
N ARG A 98 17.15 4.70 9.11
CA ARG A 98 17.46 4.62 10.51
C ARG A 98 18.30 3.36 10.77
N PRO A 99 19.50 3.50 11.36
CA PRO A 99 20.24 2.35 11.84
C PRO A 99 19.51 1.70 13.03
N GLY A 100 19.53 0.36 13.07
CA GLY A 100 19.43 -0.44 14.30
C GLY A 100 18.04 -0.73 14.84
N GLU A 101 17.68 -2.01 14.86
CA GLU A 101 16.54 -2.57 15.57
C GLU A 101 16.86 -2.64 17.08
N ASP A 102 16.74 -1.52 17.81
CA ASP A 102 16.63 -1.48 19.29
C ASP A 102 16.10 -0.11 19.80
N GLU A 103 15.51 0.71 18.93
CA GLU A 103 15.59 2.16 19.08
C GLU A 103 14.24 2.89 18.93
N GLU A 104 13.17 2.42 19.57
CA GLU A 104 11.98 3.29 19.77
C GLU A 104 12.35 4.54 20.61
N GLU A 105 13.39 4.40 21.46
CA GLU A 105 13.85 5.42 22.39
C GLU A 105 14.74 6.51 21.75
N ARG A 106 15.52 6.22 20.70
CA ARG A 106 16.23 7.26 19.92
C ARG A 106 15.60 7.55 18.58
N LEU A 107 14.27 7.45 18.47
CA LEU A 107 13.61 8.05 17.32
C LEU A 107 13.81 9.60 17.35
N THR A 108 14.33 10.25 16.30
CA THR A 108 14.25 11.72 16.23
C THR A 108 12.78 12.12 16.08
N PRO A 109 12.37 13.32 16.51
CA PRO A 109 11.00 13.78 16.31
C PRO A 109 10.52 13.66 14.85
N SER A 110 11.36 14.01 13.88
CA SER A 110 11.09 13.87 12.44
C SER A 110 10.83 12.41 12.05
N GLN A 111 11.70 11.49 12.46
CA GLN A 111 11.54 10.08 12.12
C GLN A 111 10.38 9.39 12.87
N ARG A 112 9.95 9.91 14.04
CA ARG A 112 8.68 9.49 14.67
C ARG A 112 7.48 9.94 13.86
N GLY A 113 7.49 11.19 13.38
CA GLY A 113 6.49 11.71 12.45
C GLY A 113 6.36 10.81 11.23
N ARG A 114 7.49 10.42 10.64
CA ARG A 114 7.54 9.54 9.46
C ARG A 114 6.93 8.16 9.71
N LYS A 115 7.32 7.51 10.82
CA LYS A 115 6.75 6.21 11.23
C LYS A 115 5.24 6.30 11.45
N ALA A 116 4.76 7.39 12.06
CA ALA A 116 3.35 7.60 12.31
C ALA A 116 2.55 7.86 11.01
N ALA A 117 3.04 8.74 10.14
CA ALA A 117 2.43 9.02 8.83
C ALA A 117 2.27 7.73 8.02
N MET A 118 3.36 6.96 7.89
CA MET A 118 3.32 5.67 7.21
C MET A 118 2.30 4.74 7.86
N ALA A 119 2.34 4.51 9.16
CA ALA A 119 1.41 3.61 9.83
C ALA A 119 -0.08 3.94 9.57
N ARG A 120 -0.45 5.23 9.48
CA ARG A 120 -1.82 5.66 9.15
C ARG A 120 -2.25 5.19 7.76
N HIS A 121 -1.39 5.31 6.75
CA HIS A 121 -1.71 4.90 5.38
C HIS A 121 -1.69 3.38 5.17
N HIS A 122 -0.94 2.65 6.00
CA HIS A 122 -0.90 1.18 5.94
C HIS A 122 -2.03 0.51 6.76
N GLY A 123 -2.67 1.26 7.66
CA GLY A 123 -3.59 0.74 8.68
C GLY A 123 -5.08 0.75 8.31
N ALA A 124 -5.52 1.52 7.31
CA ALA A 124 -6.92 1.56 6.91
C ALA A 124 -7.24 0.50 5.85
N ARG A 125 -7.17 -0.78 6.22
CA ARG A 125 -7.76 -1.83 5.38
C ARG A 125 -9.27 -1.69 5.48
N SER A 126 -9.89 -1.29 4.38
CA SER A 126 -11.31 -1.46 4.12
C SER A 126 -11.72 -2.89 4.45
N LEU A 127 -12.37 -3.04 5.61
CA LEU A 127 -13.19 -4.20 5.92
C LEU A 127 -14.46 -4.07 5.07
N ALA A 128 -14.33 -4.30 3.76
CA ALA A 128 -15.49 -4.77 3.02
C ALA A 128 -15.94 -6.06 3.73
N PRO A 129 -17.22 -6.20 4.10
CA PRO A 129 -17.67 -7.40 4.78
C PRO A 129 -17.36 -8.59 3.88
N VAL A 130 -16.50 -9.49 4.36
CA VAL A 130 -16.29 -10.80 3.75
C VAL A 130 -17.66 -11.47 3.76
N ARG A 131 -18.34 -11.49 2.60
CA ARG A 131 -19.55 -12.30 2.45
C ARG A 131 -19.13 -13.74 2.77
N PRO A 132 -19.79 -14.43 3.71
CA PRO A 132 -19.43 -15.80 4.03
C PRO A 132 -19.51 -16.65 2.76
N MET A 133 -18.41 -17.32 2.44
CA MET A 133 -18.17 -18.04 1.18
C MET A 133 -18.91 -19.39 1.07
N TRP A 134 -19.85 -19.68 1.97
CA TRP A 134 -20.56 -20.95 1.96
C TRP A 134 -22.06 -20.75 2.17
N PRO A 135 -22.94 -21.17 1.25
CA PRO A 135 -24.37 -21.25 1.54
C PRO A 135 -24.59 -22.33 2.62
N PRO A 136 -25.55 -22.17 3.54
CA PRO A 136 -25.85 -23.21 4.53
C PRO A 136 -26.08 -24.55 3.82
N ARG A 137 -25.48 -25.63 4.32
CA ARG A 137 -25.77 -26.98 3.81
C ARG A 137 -27.22 -27.30 4.16
N GLU A 138 -28.03 -27.59 3.14
CA GLU A 138 -29.37 -28.12 3.33
C GLU A 138 -29.27 -29.42 4.16
N GLY A 139 -29.75 -29.39 5.40
CA GLY A 139 -29.66 -30.54 6.30
C GLY A 139 -30.02 -30.30 7.77
N ASP A 140 -29.82 -29.10 8.32
CA ASP A 140 -30.13 -28.81 9.73
C ASP A 140 -31.50 -28.12 9.91
N ALA A 141 -32.54 -28.74 9.35
CA ALA A 141 -33.92 -28.51 9.79
C ALA A 141 -34.49 -29.86 10.22
N SER A 142 -34.40 -30.15 11.51
CA SER A 142 -35.25 -31.12 12.20
C SER A 142 -36.28 -30.38 13.02
#